data_AF-D3AVF7-F1
#
_entry.id   AF-D3AVF7-F1
#
_cell.length_a   1.000
_cell.length_b   1.000
_cell.length_c   1.000
_cell.angle_alpha   90.00
_cell.angle_beta   90.00
_cell.angle_gamma   90.00
#
_symmetry.space_group_name_H-M   'P 1'
#
loop_
_entity.id
_entity.type
_entity.pdbx_description
1 polymer ?
#
loop_
_entity_poly.entity_id
_entity_poly.type
_entity_poly.pdbx_seq_one_letter_code
_entity_poly.pdbx_strand_id
1 'polypeptide(L)'
;DIAELREVTAYDELELDTLGDQKTALFLIMSDTDDSFNFLISMCYTQLFNLLCEKADDVYGGRLPVHVRCLIDECANIGQIPKLEKLVATIRSREISACLVLQAQSQLKAIYKDNADTIIGNMDTSIFLGGKEPTTLKELAAVLGKETIDTYNTGESRGRETSHSLNYQKLG
;
A
#
# COMPACT_ATOMS: atom_id res chain seq x y z
N ASP A 1 0.61 6.08 32.65
CA ASP A 1 0.93 5.00 31.71
C ASP A 1 -0.01 3.79 31.80
N ILE A 2 -0.14 3.07 32.94
CA ILE A 2 -1.12 1.94 33.02
C ILE A 2 -2.59 2.42 33.14
N ALA A 3 -2.83 3.57 33.76
CA ALA A 3 -4.19 4.07 34.00
C ALA A 3 -4.88 4.53 32.71
N GLU A 4 -4.21 5.32 31.88
CA GLU A 4 -4.72 5.77 30.57
C GLU A 4 -4.96 4.58 29.63
N LEU A 5 -4.05 3.60 29.60
CA LEU A 5 -4.25 2.39 28.80
C LEU A 5 -5.42 1.55 29.29
N ARG A 6 -5.64 1.46 30.61
CA ARG A 6 -6.83 0.82 31.18
C ARG A 6 -8.10 1.58 30.83
N GLU A 7 -8.08 2.90 30.82
CA GLU A 7 -9.24 3.73 30.46
C GLU A 7 -9.62 3.56 28.99
N VAL A 8 -8.64 3.62 28.08
CA VAL A 8 -8.84 3.44 26.63
C VAL A 8 -9.33 2.02 26.29
N THR A 9 -8.95 1.02 27.08
CA THR A 9 -9.37 -0.39 26.86
C THR A 9 -10.56 -0.81 27.73
N ALA A 10 -11.06 0.06 28.63
CA ALA A 10 -12.11 -0.30 29.59
C ALA A 10 -13.50 -0.38 28.97
N TYR A 11 -13.75 0.39 27.91
CA TYR A 11 -15.07 0.51 27.29
C TYR A 11 -14.94 0.41 25.76
N ASP A 12 -15.83 -0.36 25.15
CA ASP A 12 -15.94 -0.42 23.69
C ASP A 12 -16.82 0.75 23.21
N GLU A 13 -16.19 1.86 22.87
CA GLU A 13 -16.84 3.07 22.34
C GLU A 13 -16.51 3.31 20.85
N LEU A 14 -15.72 2.43 20.25
CA LEU A 14 -15.19 2.66 18.89
C LEU A 14 -16.21 2.26 17.80
N GLU A 15 -17.20 1.44 18.14
CA GLU A 15 -18.25 0.97 17.22
C GLU A 15 -17.68 0.51 15.87
N LEU A 16 -16.56 -0.23 15.89
CA LEU A 16 -15.75 -0.55 14.72
C LEU A 16 -16.53 -1.31 13.64
N ASP A 17 -17.54 -2.07 14.05
CA ASP A 17 -18.42 -2.80 13.16
C ASP A 17 -19.37 -1.88 12.38
N THR A 18 -19.67 -0.67 12.87
CA THR A 18 -20.61 0.28 12.24
C THR A 18 -19.99 1.09 11.10
N LEU A 19 -18.67 1.06 10.95
CA LEU A 19 -17.92 1.78 9.91
C LEU A 19 -18.38 1.42 8.49
N GLY A 20 -18.91 0.21 8.30
CA GLY A 20 -19.47 -0.26 7.03
C GLY A 20 -20.95 0.02 6.82
N ASP A 21 -21.69 0.44 7.85
CA ASP A 21 -23.16 0.59 7.81
C ASP A 21 -23.57 1.97 7.30
N GLN A 22 -22.82 2.98 7.71
CA GLN A 22 -23.05 4.39 7.40
C GLN A 22 -21.73 5.12 7.17
N LYS A 23 -21.80 6.34 6.64
CA LYS A 23 -20.61 7.15 6.38
C LYS A 23 -19.97 7.59 7.69
N THR A 24 -18.87 6.96 8.05
CA THR A 24 -18.13 7.20 9.29
C THR A 24 -16.65 7.43 8.98
N ALA A 25 -15.98 8.26 9.79
CA ALA A 25 -14.53 8.46 9.73
C ALA A 25 -13.92 8.17 11.11
N LEU A 26 -13.02 7.20 11.16
CA LEU A 26 -12.25 6.86 12.36
C LEU A 26 -10.82 7.37 12.19
N PHE A 27 -10.33 8.08 13.20
CA PHE A 27 -8.95 8.57 13.26
C PHE A 27 -8.20 7.87 14.38
N LEU A 28 -7.16 7.12 14.01
CA LEU A 28 -6.23 6.50 14.96
C LEU A 28 -4.97 7.37 15.00
N ILE A 29 -4.81 8.12 16.08
CA ILE A 29 -3.69 9.05 16.27
C ILE A 29 -2.72 8.43 17.26
N MET A 30 -1.48 8.24 16.84
CA MET A 30 -0.39 7.74 17.68
C MET A 30 0.69 8.80 17.84
N SER A 31 1.41 8.74 18.95
CA SER A 31 2.57 9.60 19.17
C SER A 31 3.78 9.00 18.48
N ASP A 32 4.52 9.80 17.71
CA ASP A 32 5.71 9.35 16.97
C ASP A 32 6.90 8.99 17.88
N THR A 33 6.84 9.36 19.16
CA THR A 33 7.96 9.20 20.10
C THR A 33 7.86 7.98 21.01
N ASP A 34 6.71 7.31 21.07
CA ASP A 34 6.51 6.17 21.98
C ASP A 34 5.95 4.95 21.22
N ASP A 35 6.83 3.98 20.98
CA ASP A 35 6.52 2.72 20.32
C ASP A 35 5.80 1.71 21.23
N SER A 36 5.68 2.03 22.54
CA SER A 36 5.04 1.17 23.53
C SER A 36 3.59 0.85 23.20
N PHE A 37 2.89 1.72 22.45
CA PHE A 37 1.47 1.57 22.13
C PHE A 37 1.18 1.06 20.72
N ASN A 38 2.21 0.77 19.91
CA ASN A 38 2.04 0.29 18.53
C ASN A 38 1.19 -1.01 18.47
N PHE A 39 1.33 -1.87 19.48
CA PHE A 39 0.55 -3.10 19.58
C PHE A 39 -0.96 -2.85 19.69
N LEU A 40 -1.39 -1.74 20.32
CA LEU A 40 -2.81 -1.40 20.44
C LEU A 40 -3.39 -1.06 19.08
N ILE A 41 -2.67 -0.31 18.26
CA ILE A 41 -3.11 0.05 16.91
C ILE A 41 -3.17 -1.19 16.02
N SER A 42 -2.17 -2.06 16.10
CA SER A 42 -2.19 -3.35 15.39
C SER A 42 -3.38 -4.23 15.81
N MET A 43 -3.69 -4.27 17.11
CA MET A 43 -4.88 -4.96 17.61
C MET A 43 -6.18 -4.31 17.10
N CYS A 44 -6.28 -2.97 17.12
CA CYS A 44 -7.43 -2.25 16.60
C CYS A 44 -7.68 -2.57 15.12
N TYR A 45 -6.64 -2.55 14.28
CA TYR A 45 -6.77 -2.94 12.87
C TYR A 45 -7.20 -4.40 12.72
N THR A 46 -6.63 -5.31 13.51
CA THR A 46 -7.01 -6.72 13.46
C THR A 46 -8.49 -6.91 13.77
N GLN A 47 -8.99 -6.26 14.82
CA GLN A 47 -10.40 -6.33 15.19
C GLN A 47 -11.29 -5.64 14.18
N LEU A 48 -10.90 -4.46 13.69
CA LEU A 48 -11.62 -3.75 12.64
C LEU A 48 -11.82 -4.64 11.41
N PHE A 49 -10.76 -5.24 10.88
CA PHE A 49 -10.87 -6.10 9.69
C PHE A 49 -11.72 -7.34 9.96
N ASN A 50 -11.57 -7.99 11.11
CA ASN A 50 -12.38 -9.17 11.44
C ASN A 50 -13.87 -8.82 11.55
N LEU A 51 -14.22 -7.80 12.33
CA LEU A 51 -15.61 -7.37 12.54
C LEU A 51 -16.27 -6.96 11.23
N LEU A 52 -15.57 -6.17 10.40
CA LEU A 52 -16.09 -5.75 9.11
C LEU A 52 -16.24 -6.93 8.13
N CYS A 53 -15.34 -7.91 8.16
CA CYS A 53 -15.47 -9.09 7.33
C CYS A 53 -16.64 -9.98 7.75
N GLU A 54 -16.77 -10.24 9.05
CA GLU A 54 -17.89 -11.00 9.62
C GLU A 54 -19.22 -10.30 9.31
N LYS A 55 -19.29 -8.98 9.49
CA LYS A 55 -20.50 -8.21 9.19
C LYS A 55 -20.85 -8.21 7.71
N ALA A 56 -19.86 -8.08 6.84
CA ALA A 56 -20.07 -8.21 5.40
C ALA A 56 -20.67 -9.58 5.06
N ASP A 57 -20.12 -10.67 5.59
CA ASP A 57 -20.51 -12.03 5.26
C ASP A 57 -21.88 -12.42 5.89
N ASP A 58 -22.07 -12.15 7.18
CA ASP A 58 -23.22 -12.65 7.95
C ASP A 58 -24.44 -11.73 7.89
N VAL A 59 -24.25 -10.41 7.77
CA VAL A 59 -25.35 -9.43 7.79
C VAL A 59 -25.72 -8.96 6.38
N TYR A 60 -24.73 -8.70 5.53
CA TYR A 60 -24.93 -8.06 4.22
C TYR A 60 -24.76 -9.00 3.02
N GLY A 61 -24.56 -10.30 3.26
CA GLY A 61 -24.50 -11.31 2.19
C GLY A 61 -23.25 -11.22 1.31
N GLY A 62 -22.13 -10.75 1.89
CA GLY A 62 -20.79 -10.77 1.32
C GLY A 62 -20.17 -9.39 1.03
N ARG A 63 -20.90 -8.28 1.18
CA ARG A 63 -20.39 -6.91 0.90
C ARG A 63 -20.99 -5.86 1.83
N LEU A 64 -20.16 -4.99 2.38
CA LEU A 64 -20.64 -3.84 3.16
C LEU A 64 -21.42 -2.85 2.28
N PRO A 65 -22.47 -2.20 2.81
CA PRO A 65 -23.24 -1.20 2.07
C PRO A 65 -22.46 0.10 1.84
N VAL A 66 -21.53 0.46 2.73
CA VAL A 66 -20.60 1.58 2.57
C VAL A 66 -19.18 1.04 2.47
N HIS A 67 -18.45 1.48 1.46
CA HIS A 67 -17.06 1.08 1.25
C HIS A 67 -16.16 1.62 2.37
N VAL A 68 -15.47 0.73 3.07
CA VAL A 68 -14.52 1.10 4.13
C VAL A 68 -13.11 1.14 3.55
N ARG A 69 -12.49 2.31 3.57
CA ARG A 69 -11.09 2.50 3.14
C ARG A 69 -10.21 2.82 4.34
N CYS A 70 -9.25 1.94 4.62
CA CYS A 70 -8.21 2.16 5.61
C CYS A 70 -7.02 2.87 4.97
N LEU A 71 -6.69 4.08 5.44
CA LEU A 71 -5.48 4.81 5.03
C LEU A 71 -4.44 4.65 6.13
N ILE A 72 -3.34 3.95 5.83
CA ILE A 72 -2.32 3.60 6.80
C ILE A 72 -1.05 4.37 6.46
N ASP A 73 -0.94 5.59 7.02
CA ASP A 73 0.08 6.59 6.64
C ASP A 73 1.51 6.18 7.04
N GLU A 74 1.64 5.26 8.00
CA GLU A 74 2.95 4.84 8.51
C GLU A 74 2.89 3.37 8.96
N CYS A 75 2.66 2.46 8.00
CA CYS A 75 2.57 1.03 8.26
C CYS A 75 3.83 0.48 8.95
N ALA A 76 4.98 1.15 8.77
CA ALA A 76 6.23 0.79 9.42
C ALA A 76 6.21 1.00 10.95
N ASN A 77 5.57 2.09 11.41
CA ASN A 77 5.54 2.44 12.83
C ASN A 77 4.46 1.68 13.60
N ILE A 78 3.35 1.29 12.97
CA ILE A 78 2.31 0.49 13.63
C ILE A 78 2.84 -0.91 14.03
N GLY A 79 3.89 -1.37 13.37
CA GLY A 79 4.42 -2.72 13.51
C GLY A 79 3.65 -3.73 12.65
N GLN A 80 3.69 -5.00 13.04
CA GLN A 80 3.08 -6.06 12.26
C GLN A 80 1.58 -6.17 12.56
N ILE A 81 0.73 -5.84 11.57
CA ILE A 81 -0.66 -6.28 11.53
C ILE A 81 -0.67 -7.80 11.22
N PRO A 82 -1.19 -8.65 12.12
CA PRO A 82 -1.26 -10.09 11.92
C PRO A 82 -2.00 -10.46 10.63
N LYS A 83 -1.40 -11.37 9.85
CA LYS A 83 -1.99 -11.95 8.63
C LYS A 83 -2.40 -10.91 7.57
N LEU A 84 -1.72 -9.76 7.54
CA LEU A 84 -2.01 -8.70 6.58
C LEU A 84 -2.01 -9.22 5.14
N GLU A 85 -1.10 -10.13 4.79
CA GLU A 85 -1.01 -10.76 3.46
C GLU A 85 -2.27 -11.50 3.03
N LYS A 86 -2.98 -12.11 3.99
CA LYS A 86 -4.26 -12.79 3.75
C LYS A 86 -5.41 -11.80 3.73
N LEU A 87 -5.39 -10.81 4.62
CA LEU A 87 -6.41 -9.77 4.69
C LEU A 87 -6.50 -9.00 3.37
N VAL A 88 -5.38 -8.49 2.86
CA VAL A 88 -5.38 -7.69 1.62
C VAL A 88 -5.90 -8.48 0.41
N ALA A 89 -5.77 -9.81 0.41
CA ALA A 89 -6.29 -10.66 -0.64
C ALA A 89 -7.82 -10.89 -0.55
N THR A 90 -8.41 -10.81 0.65
CA THR A 90 -9.82 -11.21 0.89
C THR A 90 -10.77 -10.03 1.12
N ILE A 91 -10.26 -8.89 1.58
CA ILE A 91 -11.08 -7.71 1.95
C ILE A 91 -11.76 -7.06 0.74
N ARG A 92 -11.15 -7.16 -0.45
CA ARG A 92 -11.65 -6.52 -1.68
C ARG A 92 -13.06 -6.96 -2.04
N SER A 93 -13.37 -8.26 -1.89
CA SER A 93 -14.70 -8.79 -2.23
C SER A 93 -15.80 -8.32 -1.28
N ARG A 94 -15.43 -7.76 -0.12
CA ARG A 94 -16.31 -7.33 0.99
C ARG A 94 -16.54 -5.82 1.03
N GLU A 95 -16.13 -5.09 -0.01
CA GLU A 95 -16.15 -3.61 -0.06
C GLU A 95 -15.26 -2.95 1.01
N ILE A 96 -14.10 -3.57 1.26
CA ILE A 96 -13.07 -3.03 2.15
C ILE A 96 -11.76 -2.87 1.34
N SER A 97 -11.07 -1.74 1.51
CA SER A 97 -9.76 -1.49 0.90
C SER A 97 -8.75 -0.96 1.91
N ALA A 98 -7.47 -1.23 1.65
CA ALA A 98 -6.36 -0.70 2.42
C ALA A 98 -5.39 0.04 1.49
N CYS A 99 -4.93 1.21 1.92
CA CYS A 99 -3.87 1.97 1.27
C CYS A 99 -2.70 2.06 2.25
N LEU A 100 -1.60 1.39 1.94
CA LEU A 100 -0.38 1.47 2.73
C LEU A 100 0.49 2.58 2.18
N VAL A 101 0.79 3.58 3.01
CA VAL A 101 1.79 4.60 2.71
C VAL A 101 3.10 4.15 3.35
N LEU A 102 4.17 4.18 2.54
CA LEU A 102 5.50 3.71 2.91
C LEU A 102 6.52 4.71 2.41
N GLN A 103 7.54 5.00 3.23
CA GLN A 103 8.66 5.84 2.80
C GLN A 103 9.62 5.06 1.90
N ALA A 104 9.80 3.77 2.20
CA ALA A 104 10.60 2.85 1.40
C ALA A 104 10.02 1.42 1.48
N GLN A 105 10.09 0.67 0.38
CA GLN A 105 9.62 -0.71 0.35
C GLN A 105 10.43 -1.62 1.30
N SER A 106 11.69 -1.25 1.56
CA SER A 106 12.54 -1.92 2.55
C SER A 106 11.96 -1.93 3.96
N GLN A 107 11.15 -0.93 4.36
CA GLN A 107 10.46 -0.92 5.65
C GLN A 107 9.44 -2.06 5.75
N LEU A 108 8.66 -2.27 4.68
CA LEU A 108 7.69 -3.36 4.61
C LEU A 108 8.41 -4.72 4.63
N LYS A 109 9.52 -4.86 3.88
CA LYS A 109 10.37 -6.06 3.87
C LYS A 109 10.99 -6.34 5.25
N ALA A 110 11.35 -5.31 6.02
CA ALA A 110 11.90 -5.49 7.37
C ALA A 110 10.87 -6.09 8.35
N ILE A 111 9.59 -5.69 8.25
CA ILE A 111 8.53 -6.13 9.15
C ILE A 111 7.93 -7.48 8.72
N TYR A 112 7.62 -7.62 7.43
CA TYR A 112 6.88 -8.76 6.91
C TYR A 112 7.75 -9.83 6.25
N LYS A 113 9.06 -9.56 6.04
CA LYS A 113 10.02 -10.50 5.44
C LYS A 113 9.48 -11.05 4.11
N ASP A 114 9.41 -12.38 3.98
CA ASP A 114 8.93 -13.07 2.78
C ASP A 114 7.47 -12.75 2.43
N ASN A 115 6.66 -12.29 3.39
CA ASN A 115 5.26 -11.91 3.14
C ASN A 115 5.14 -10.51 2.50
N ALA A 116 6.19 -9.68 2.53
CA ALA A 116 6.15 -8.33 1.98
C ALA A 116 5.86 -8.33 0.46
N ASP A 117 6.49 -9.23 -0.28
CA ASP A 117 6.27 -9.35 -1.73
C ASP A 117 4.84 -9.80 -2.05
N THR A 118 4.24 -10.64 -1.18
CA THR A 118 2.83 -11.05 -1.31
C THR A 118 1.89 -9.88 -1.03
N ILE A 119 2.17 -9.07 -0.02
CA ILE A 119 1.39 -7.87 0.29
C ILE A 119 1.43 -6.90 -0.89
N ILE A 120 2.63 -6.58 -1.40
CA ILE A 120 2.81 -5.70 -2.56
C ILE A 120 2.09 -6.27 -3.80
N GLY A 121 2.22 -7.57 -4.05
CA GLY A 121 1.56 -8.24 -5.17
C GLY A 121 0.03 -8.20 -5.12
N ASN A 122 -0.57 -8.11 -3.93
CA ASN A 122 -2.01 -7.96 -3.75
C ASN A 122 -2.48 -6.50 -3.79
N MET A 123 -1.57 -5.52 -3.85
CA MET A 123 -1.94 -4.10 -4.00
C MET A 123 -2.11 -3.76 -5.48
N ASP A 124 -3.36 -3.60 -5.90
CA ASP A 124 -3.72 -3.35 -7.31
C ASP A 124 -3.13 -2.03 -7.87
N THR A 125 -2.83 -1.05 -7.03
CA THR A 125 -2.36 0.28 -7.45
C THR A 125 -1.17 0.71 -6.61
N SER A 126 -0.15 1.23 -7.29
CA SER A 126 1.04 1.80 -6.66
C SER A 126 1.21 3.24 -7.12
N ILE A 127 1.42 4.15 -6.17
CA ILE A 127 1.75 5.55 -6.44
C ILE A 127 3.16 5.80 -5.92
N PHE A 128 4.06 6.18 -6.81
CA PHE A 128 5.43 6.54 -6.44
C PHE A 128 5.60 8.05 -6.49
N LEU A 129 5.88 8.66 -5.34
CA LEU A 129 6.04 10.11 -5.18
C LEU A 129 7.52 10.55 -5.14
N GLY A 130 8.43 9.63 -5.46
CA GLY A 130 9.88 9.85 -5.38
C GLY A 130 10.51 9.07 -4.22
N GLY A 131 11.80 8.78 -4.36
CA GLY A 131 12.54 7.97 -3.40
C GLY A 131 14.02 7.93 -3.77
N LYS A 132 14.88 7.73 -2.77
CA LYS A 132 16.33 7.65 -2.96
C LYS A 132 16.85 6.21 -2.98
N GLU A 133 16.01 5.23 -2.68
CA GLU A 133 16.41 3.82 -2.57
C GLU A 133 16.63 3.21 -3.97
N PRO A 134 17.87 2.80 -4.32
CA PRO A 134 18.18 2.32 -5.67
C PRO A 134 17.44 1.04 -6.07
N THR A 135 17.14 0.18 -5.10
CA THR A 135 16.38 -1.07 -5.28
C THR A 135 14.94 -0.78 -5.66
N THR A 136 14.24 0.06 -4.89
CA THR A 136 12.88 0.50 -5.21
C THR A 136 12.80 1.18 -6.59
N LEU A 137 13.78 2.03 -6.93
CA LEU A 137 13.84 2.68 -8.26
C LEU A 137 14.03 1.67 -9.40
N LYS A 138 14.87 0.65 -9.21
CA LYS A 138 15.06 -0.41 -10.21
C LYS A 138 13.82 -1.26 -10.41
N GLU A 139 13.16 -1.66 -9.32
CA GLU A 139 11.92 -2.43 -9.36
C GLU A 139 10.82 -1.63 -10.08
N LEU A 140 10.66 -0.34 -9.77
CA LEU A 140 9.72 0.55 -10.45
C LEU A 140 10.05 0.73 -11.93
N ALA A 141 11.32 0.92 -12.30
CA ALA A 141 11.72 1.02 -13.69
C ALA A 141 11.42 -0.27 -14.47
N ALA A 142 11.58 -1.44 -13.84
CA ALA A 142 11.22 -2.71 -14.45
C ALA A 142 9.69 -2.85 -14.63
N VAL A 143 8.88 -2.41 -13.66
CA VAL A 143 7.42 -2.44 -13.72
C VAL A 143 6.85 -1.47 -14.75
N LEU A 144 7.40 -0.24 -14.83
CA LEU A 144 7.02 0.75 -15.84
C LEU A 144 7.37 0.28 -17.26
N GLY A 145 8.32 -0.65 -17.38
CA GLY A 145 8.79 -1.18 -18.65
C GLY A 145 9.62 -0.14 -19.41
N LYS A 146 9.97 -0.51 -20.64
CA LYS A 146 10.66 0.38 -21.56
C LYS A 146 9.71 0.82 -22.64
N GLU A 147 9.72 2.11 -22.92
CA GLU A 147 9.08 2.65 -24.11
C GLU A 147 9.98 2.41 -25.32
N THR A 148 9.41 1.92 -26.42
CA THR A 148 10.16 1.81 -27.68
C THR A 148 10.35 3.21 -28.24
N ILE A 149 11.60 3.68 -28.29
CA ILE A 149 11.93 4.98 -28.89
C ILE A 149 12.48 4.73 -30.29
N ASP A 150 11.72 5.14 -31.30
CA ASP A 150 12.20 5.17 -32.68
C ASP A 150 13.27 6.27 -32.81
N THR A 151 14.53 5.87 -32.95
CA THR A 151 15.66 6.79 -33.08
C THR A 151 16.02 6.96 -34.56
N TYR A 152 15.91 8.18 -35.07
CA TYR A 152 16.31 8.54 -36.42
C TYR A 152 17.67 9.22 -36.40
N ASN A 153 18.68 8.59 -37.01
CA ASN A 153 20.03 9.13 -37.06
C ASN A 153 20.38 9.50 -38.51
N THR A 154 20.42 10.80 -38.81
CA THR A 154 20.84 11.35 -40.10
C THR A 154 22.31 11.72 -40.06
N GLY A 155 23.12 11.00 -40.82
CA GLY A 155 24.51 11.34 -41.06
C GLY A 155 24.65 12.06 -42.40
N GLU A 156 25.16 13.29 -42.40
CA GLU A 156 25.58 14.00 -43.61
C GLU A 156 27.11 14.09 -43.62
N SER A 157 27.75 13.53 -44.65
CA SER A 157 29.20 13.64 -44.84
C SER A 157 29.48 14.51 -46.06
N ARG A 158 30.15 15.65 -45.83
CA ARG A 158 30.49 16.61 -46.90
C ARG A 158 31.96 16.48 -47.30
N GLY A 159 32.20 15.62 -48.29
CA GLY A 159 33.45 15.54 -49.06
C GLY A 159 33.31 16.19 -50.45
N ARG A 160 34.15 15.77 -51.40
CA ARG A 160 34.13 16.26 -52.81
C ARG A 160 32.85 15.90 -53.57
N GLU A 161 32.13 14.89 -53.09
CA GLU A 161 30.72 14.61 -53.39
C GLU A 161 29.94 14.45 -52.08
N THR A 162 28.68 14.85 -52.07
CA THR A 162 27.79 14.84 -50.90
C THR A 162 27.16 13.46 -50.76
N SER A 163 27.32 12.80 -49.61
CA SER A 163 26.66 11.52 -49.32
C SER A 163 25.75 11.64 -48.09
N HIS A 164 24.52 11.14 -48.24
CA HIS A 164 23.53 11.06 -47.18
C HIS A 164 23.39 9.61 -46.74
N SER A 165 23.55 9.34 -45.44
CA SER A 165 23.25 8.04 -44.85
C SER A 165 22.07 8.15 -43.88
N LEU A 166 21.11 7.25 -44.06
CA LEU A 166 19.92 7.12 -43.22
C LEU A 166 20.01 5.80 -42.48
N ASN A 167 20.12 5.84 -41.16
CA ASN A 167 20.13 4.65 -40.33
C ASN A 167 18.93 4.65 -39.39
N TYR A 168 18.04 3.67 -39.57
CA TYR A 168 16.88 3.44 -38.70
C TYR A 168 17.26 2.41 -37.65
N GLN A 169 17.24 2.81 -36.38
CA GLN A 169 17.50 1.90 -35.27
C GLN A 169 16.33 1.97 -34.28
N LYS A 170 15.66 0.82 -34.09
CA LYS A 170 14.71 0.64 -32.99
C LYS A 170 15.50 0.30 -31.74
N LEU A 171 15.51 1.19 -30.75
CA LEU A 171 16.08 0.92 -29.43
C LEU A 171 14.97 0.49 -28.49
N GLY A 172 15.20 -0.64 -27.83
CA GLY A 172 14.25 -1.31 -26.94
C GLY A 172 14.66 -1.34 -25.48
#